data_AF-A0A8J7Y8V6-F1
#
_entry.id   AF-A0A8J7Y8V6-F1
#
_cell.length_a   1.000
_cell.length_b   1.000
_cell.length_c   1.000
_cell.angle_alpha   90.00
_cell.angle_beta   90.00
_cell.angle_gamma   90.00
#
_symmetry.space_group_name_H-M   'P 1'
#
loop_
_entity.id
_entity.type
_entity.pdbx_description
1 polymer ?
#
loop_
_entity_poly.entity_id
_entity_poly.type
_entity_poly.pdbx_seq_one_letter_code
_entity_poly.pdbx_strand_id
1 'polypeptide(L)'
;MGDITSLSAGDEWPNHYRGFSLQISPNGSIWWQLYSGTDRLELSSPPTELVETLLELKHLGGRIHITEDGHVLTRVEEDESDDYIDIYVGDIELDGELVPQDNPEFGIPLRPDELSSGDLWPSVYDGSRYSFAGERVWWQNGSTNRRHMVDGKFPQDILETLRRYKSSGGSFRITPWGDVITLVPSHPAPGEVQAQFGDLPRVVQNIIKLRKERGVEMLPIYIGNVGDATIEVTEPRSLTDELSTEERDALSSWASGLGRTSTTSPAAHETESQQQPSEEDIPSTDEADDVPRFDDDPVDWMRDNIEKKEE
;
A
#
# COMPACT_ATOMS: atom_id res chain seq x y z
N MET A 1 -10.57 -21.59 -1.90
CA MET A 1 -9.32 -21.10 -2.50
C MET A 1 -9.15 -21.85 -3.81
N GLY A 2 -9.29 -21.16 -4.94
CA GLY A 2 -9.12 -21.76 -6.26
C GLY A 2 -7.67 -22.18 -6.45
N ASP A 3 -7.45 -23.25 -7.19
CA ASP A 3 -6.10 -23.72 -7.52
C ASP A 3 -5.47 -22.74 -8.52
N ILE A 4 -4.67 -21.80 -8.02
CA ILE A 4 -4.02 -20.74 -8.82
C ILE A 4 -3.17 -21.34 -9.95
N THR A 5 -2.69 -22.58 -9.78
CA THR A 5 -1.87 -23.29 -10.78
C THR A 5 -2.63 -23.71 -12.05
N SER A 6 -3.95 -23.44 -12.12
CA SER A 6 -4.82 -23.82 -13.23
C SER A 6 -5.42 -22.63 -14.01
N LEU A 7 -5.07 -21.40 -13.63
CA LEU A 7 -5.59 -20.20 -14.30
C LEU A 7 -5.00 -20.03 -15.70
N SER A 8 -5.87 -19.67 -16.65
CA SER A 8 -5.52 -19.26 -18.00
C SER A 8 -5.67 -17.74 -18.14
N ALA A 9 -4.95 -17.15 -19.09
CA ALA A 9 -5.08 -15.73 -19.39
C ALA A 9 -6.54 -15.35 -19.71
N GLY A 10 -7.07 -14.33 -19.03
CA GLY A 10 -8.46 -13.90 -19.11
C GLY A 10 -9.37 -14.47 -18.02
N ASP A 11 -8.94 -15.49 -17.27
CA ASP A 11 -9.72 -16.02 -16.16
C ASP A 11 -9.84 -14.99 -15.02
N GLU A 12 -10.98 -14.97 -14.35
CA GLU A 12 -11.21 -14.14 -13.17
C GLU A 12 -10.19 -14.47 -12.09
N TRP A 13 -9.53 -13.43 -11.56
CA TRP A 13 -8.53 -13.57 -10.52
C TRP A 13 -9.22 -13.91 -9.18
N PRO A 14 -8.96 -15.08 -8.58
CA PRO A 14 -9.70 -15.54 -7.41
C PRO A 14 -9.23 -14.90 -6.10
N ASN A 15 -8.18 -14.07 -6.14
CA ASN A 15 -7.58 -13.46 -4.96
C ASN A 15 -7.63 -11.93 -5.05
N HIS A 16 -6.88 -11.28 -4.17
CA HIS A 16 -6.85 -9.83 -4.06
C HIS A 16 -6.06 -9.16 -5.18
N TYR A 17 -6.63 -8.13 -5.79
CA TYR A 17 -5.96 -7.29 -6.78
C TYR A 17 -4.96 -6.34 -6.14
N ARG A 18 -3.68 -6.70 -6.23
CA ARG A 18 -2.56 -6.00 -5.58
C ARG A 18 -1.30 -6.16 -6.41
N GLY A 19 -0.28 -5.39 -6.10
CA GLY A 19 1.05 -5.57 -6.68
C GLY A 19 1.72 -4.28 -7.13
N PHE A 20 2.91 -4.46 -7.69
CA PHE A 20 3.69 -3.41 -8.34
C PHE A 20 2.97 -2.92 -9.58
N SER A 21 2.78 -1.60 -9.70
CA SER A 21 1.91 -1.02 -10.71
C SER A 21 2.70 -0.60 -11.94
N LEU A 22 2.33 -1.11 -13.10
CA LEU A 22 2.86 -0.67 -14.40
C LEU A 22 1.71 -0.28 -15.32
N GLN A 23 2.02 0.54 -16.32
CA GLN A 23 1.11 0.90 -17.39
C GLN A 23 1.63 0.31 -18.70
N ILE A 24 0.71 -0.19 -19.52
CA ILE A 24 1.00 -0.67 -20.87
C ILE A 24 0.19 0.15 -21.87
N SER A 25 0.80 0.54 -22.98
CA SER A 25 0.12 1.23 -24.08
C SER A 25 -0.21 0.28 -25.25
N PRO A 26 -1.09 0.70 -26.19
CA PRO A 26 -1.46 -0.14 -27.35
C PRO A 26 -0.30 -0.55 -28.26
N ASN A 27 0.83 0.17 -28.19
CA ASN A 27 2.05 -0.14 -28.94
C ASN A 27 3.02 -1.07 -28.16
N GLY A 28 2.63 -1.54 -26.98
CA GLY A 28 3.41 -2.47 -26.16
C GLY A 28 4.49 -1.84 -25.27
N SER A 29 4.60 -0.51 -25.21
CA SER A 29 5.49 0.15 -24.24
C SER A 29 4.97 -0.07 -22.82
N ILE A 30 5.86 -0.42 -21.89
CA ILE A 30 5.56 -0.58 -20.47
C ILE A 30 6.30 0.49 -19.69
N TRP A 31 5.62 1.15 -18.74
CA TRP A 31 6.28 2.15 -17.89
C TRP A 31 5.72 2.19 -16.47
N TRP A 32 6.58 2.62 -15.57
CA TRP A 32 6.22 3.12 -14.26
C TRP A 32 6.07 4.64 -14.30
N GLN A 33 5.15 5.18 -13.52
CA GLN A 33 4.96 6.62 -13.38
C GLN A 33 4.57 6.94 -11.94
N LEU A 34 5.22 7.95 -11.36
CA LEU A 34 4.77 8.51 -10.08
C LEU A 34 3.34 9.06 -10.29
N TYR A 35 2.38 8.71 -9.42
CA TYR A 35 0.96 9.15 -9.51
C TYR A 35 0.78 10.63 -9.90
N SER A 36 1.60 11.45 -9.26
CA SER A 36 1.78 12.88 -9.45
C SER A 36 2.56 13.43 -10.63
N GLY A 37 3.42 12.59 -11.17
CA GLY A 37 4.55 12.97 -12.00
C GLY A 37 4.16 12.98 -13.46
N THR A 38 4.81 13.84 -14.25
CA THR A 38 4.72 13.81 -15.71
C THR A 38 5.63 12.75 -16.31
N ASP A 39 6.71 12.42 -15.59
CA ASP A 39 7.80 11.63 -16.13
C ASP A 39 7.52 10.14 -16.01
N ARG A 40 7.74 9.44 -17.11
CA ARG A 40 7.61 7.99 -17.22
C ARG A 40 8.99 7.36 -17.17
N LEU A 41 9.09 6.27 -16.42
CA LEU A 41 10.25 5.39 -16.48
C LEU A 41 9.84 4.13 -17.23
N GLU A 42 10.31 3.99 -18.46
CA GLU A 42 10.01 2.85 -19.32
C GLU A 42 10.77 1.61 -18.86
N LEU A 43 10.17 0.45 -19.03
CA LEU A 43 10.85 -0.82 -18.81
C LEU A 43 11.84 -1.05 -19.95
N SER A 44 13.13 -1.24 -19.63
CA SER A 44 14.18 -1.36 -20.64
C SER A 44 14.04 -2.61 -21.53
N SER A 45 13.44 -3.68 -21.00
CA SER A 45 13.18 -4.93 -21.72
C SER A 45 11.74 -5.42 -21.48
N PRO A 46 10.76 -4.97 -22.28
CA PRO A 46 9.38 -5.41 -22.13
C PRO A 46 9.19 -6.91 -22.44
N PRO A 47 8.49 -7.66 -21.58
CA PRO A 47 8.15 -9.07 -21.79
C PRO A 47 7.16 -9.22 -22.95
N THR A 48 7.65 -9.53 -24.15
CA THR A 48 6.84 -9.48 -25.39
C THR A 48 5.62 -10.40 -25.34
N GLU A 49 5.78 -11.65 -24.87
CA GLU A 49 4.67 -12.62 -24.80
C GLU A 49 3.55 -12.16 -23.85
N LEU A 50 3.92 -11.57 -22.70
CA LEU A 50 2.95 -11.02 -21.75
C LEU A 50 2.22 -9.80 -22.35
N VAL A 51 2.94 -8.94 -23.06
CA VAL A 51 2.37 -7.76 -23.73
C VAL A 51 1.36 -8.18 -24.79
N GLU A 52 1.71 -9.17 -25.62
CA GLU A 52 0.80 -9.71 -26.64
C GLU A 52 -0.47 -10.27 -26.00
N THR A 53 -0.30 -11.13 -24.98
CA THR A 53 -1.42 -11.72 -24.22
C THR A 53 -2.33 -10.63 -23.62
N LEU A 54 -1.74 -9.60 -23.02
CA LEU A 54 -2.52 -8.50 -22.45
C LEU A 54 -3.25 -7.71 -23.52
N LEU A 55 -2.62 -7.41 -24.66
CA LEU A 55 -3.25 -6.62 -25.72
C LEU A 55 -4.34 -7.39 -26.46
N GLU A 56 -4.31 -8.73 -26.46
CA GLU A 56 -5.42 -9.57 -26.90
C GLU A 56 -6.64 -9.44 -25.98
N LEU A 57 -6.42 -9.38 -24.66
CA LEU A 57 -7.48 -9.20 -23.66
C LEU A 57 -7.95 -7.74 -23.57
N LYS A 58 -7.03 -6.78 -23.75
CA LYS A 58 -7.24 -5.35 -23.54
C LYS A 58 -6.48 -4.52 -24.58
N HIS A 59 -7.10 -4.38 -25.75
CA HIS A 59 -6.50 -3.75 -26.94
C HIS A 59 -5.95 -2.32 -26.74
N LEU A 60 -6.47 -1.54 -25.79
CA LEU A 60 -5.97 -0.19 -25.49
C LEU A 60 -4.80 -0.19 -24.51
N GLY A 61 -4.35 -1.36 -24.05
CA GLY A 61 -3.46 -1.48 -22.91
C GLY A 61 -4.15 -1.04 -21.62
N GLY A 62 -3.36 -0.63 -20.63
CA GLY A 62 -3.84 -0.13 -19.36
C GLY A 62 -2.94 -0.50 -18.20
N ARG A 63 -3.46 -0.34 -16.99
CA ARG A 63 -2.73 -0.68 -15.78
C ARG A 63 -2.67 -2.19 -15.58
N ILE A 64 -1.49 -2.66 -15.21
CA ILE A 64 -1.27 -4.00 -14.66
C ILE A 64 -0.75 -3.90 -13.24
N HIS A 65 -0.96 -4.96 -12.48
CA HIS A 65 -0.30 -5.19 -11.21
C HIS A 65 0.44 -6.52 -11.24
N ILE A 66 1.66 -6.51 -10.70
CA ILE A 66 2.48 -7.71 -10.55
C ILE A 66 2.56 -8.05 -9.06
N THR A 67 2.00 -9.19 -8.67
CA THR A 67 2.00 -9.63 -7.26
C THR A 67 3.39 -10.05 -6.81
N GLU A 68 3.57 -10.18 -5.49
CA GLU A 68 4.77 -10.79 -4.88
C GLU A 68 5.07 -12.22 -5.35
N ASP A 69 4.09 -12.93 -5.89
CA ASP A 69 4.25 -14.28 -6.46
C ASP A 69 4.50 -14.26 -8.00
N GLY A 70 4.67 -13.07 -8.59
CA GLY A 70 4.92 -12.92 -10.04
C GLY A 70 3.69 -12.99 -10.94
N HIS A 71 2.48 -13.14 -10.40
CA HIS A 71 1.25 -13.10 -11.19
C HIS A 71 0.95 -11.69 -11.69
N VAL A 72 0.57 -11.59 -12.96
CA VAL A 72 0.19 -10.35 -13.63
C VAL A 72 -1.32 -10.25 -13.71
N LEU A 73 -1.85 -9.16 -13.16
CA LEU A 73 -3.27 -8.89 -13.04
C LEU A 73 -3.64 -7.62 -13.81
N THR A 74 -4.83 -7.60 -14.39
CA THR A 74 -5.43 -6.36 -14.91
C THR A 74 -6.93 -6.32 -14.63
N ARG A 75 -7.53 -5.17 -14.91
CA ARG A 75 -8.99 -4.95 -14.85
C ARG A 75 -9.57 -4.78 -16.22
N VAL A 76 -10.66 -5.49 -16.49
CA VAL A 76 -11.46 -5.34 -17.71
C VAL A 76 -12.90 -5.00 -17.35
N GLU A 77 -13.54 -4.22 -18.22
CA GLU A 77 -14.98 -3.93 -18.10
C GLU A 77 -15.75 -5.21 -18.40
N GLU A 78 -16.79 -5.48 -17.62
CA GLU A 78 -17.68 -6.60 -17.88
C GLU A 78 -18.64 -6.22 -19.03
N ASP A 79 -18.84 -7.12 -20.01
CA ASP A 79 -19.61 -6.82 -21.23
C ASP A 79 -21.07 -6.37 -20.97
N GLU A 80 -21.63 -6.73 -19.80
CA GLU A 80 -23.04 -6.52 -19.46
C GLU A 80 -23.27 -5.59 -18.25
N SER A 81 -22.21 -5.03 -17.65
CA SER A 81 -22.30 -4.11 -16.52
C SER A 81 -21.28 -2.97 -16.63
N ASP A 82 -21.51 -1.87 -15.91
CA ASP A 82 -20.48 -0.81 -15.76
C ASP A 82 -19.43 -1.20 -14.69
N ASP A 83 -19.39 -2.48 -14.27
CA ASP A 83 -18.45 -2.99 -13.29
C ASP A 83 -17.18 -3.53 -13.95
N TYR A 84 -16.10 -3.59 -13.17
CA TYR A 84 -14.82 -4.13 -13.59
C TYR A 84 -14.54 -5.43 -12.86
N ILE A 85 -14.02 -6.42 -13.60
CA ILE A 85 -13.52 -7.66 -13.02
C ILE A 85 -11.99 -7.67 -13.06
N ASP A 86 -11.40 -8.25 -12.00
CA ASP A 86 -9.97 -8.50 -11.91
C ASP A 86 -9.67 -9.82 -12.64
N ILE A 87 -8.75 -9.81 -13.60
CA ILE A 87 -8.40 -10.99 -14.39
C ILE A 87 -6.91 -11.30 -14.31
N TYR A 88 -6.59 -12.58 -14.43
CA TYR A 88 -5.23 -13.09 -14.58
C TYR A 88 -4.75 -12.94 -16.03
N VAL A 89 -3.54 -12.45 -16.23
CA VAL A 89 -2.92 -12.27 -17.56
C VAL A 89 -1.86 -13.33 -17.81
N GLY A 90 -1.08 -13.69 -16.80
CA GLY A 90 0.04 -14.61 -16.91
C GLY A 90 1.01 -14.44 -15.75
N ASP A 91 2.11 -15.19 -15.78
CA ASP A 91 3.22 -15.05 -14.83
C ASP A 91 4.38 -14.30 -15.45
N ILE A 92 5.10 -13.56 -14.63
CA ILE A 92 6.33 -12.89 -15.06
C ILE A 92 7.38 -12.92 -13.95
N GLU A 93 8.62 -13.21 -14.34
CA GLU A 93 9.79 -12.82 -13.56
C GLU A 93 10.29 -11.48 -14.13
N LEU A 94 9.91 -10.39 -13.47
CA LEU A 94 10.26 -9.05 -13.93
C LEU A 94 11.75 -8.76 -13.63
N ASP A 95 12.53 -8.45 -14.65
CA ASP A 95 13.94 -8.09 -14.53
C ASP A 95 14.28 -6.80 -15.31
N GLY A 96 15.53 -6.35 -15.16
CA GLY A 96 16.05 -5.18 -15.87
C GLY A 96 15.90 -3.87 -15.12
N GLU A 97 15.67 -2.80 -15.88
CA GLU A 97 15.76 -1.42 -15.38
C GLU A 97 14.53 -0.60 -15.80
N LEU A 98 14.20 0.38 -14.97
CA LEU A 98 13.31 1.47 -15.31
C LEU A 98 14.14 2.65 -15.79
N VAL A 99 13.93 3.07 -17.04
CA VAL A 99 14.75 4.08 -17.71
C VAL A 99 13.91 5.31 -18.07
N PRO A 100 14.41 6.54 -17.84
CA PRO A 100 13.76 7.73 -18.39
C PRO A 100 13.77 7.71 -19.92
N GLN A 101 12.63 7.98 -20.54
CA GLN A 101 12.45 7.90 -22.00
C GLN A 101 13.53 8.65 -22.79
N ASP A 102 13.85 9.88 -22.37
CA ASP A 102 14.81 10.74 -23.07
C ASP A 102 16.26 10.59 -22.60
N ASN A 103 16.50 9.92 -21.47
CA ASN A 103 17.83 9.83 -20.85
C ASN A 103 18.04 8.44 -20.20
N PRO A 104 18.17 7.37 -21.02
CA PRO A 104 18.23 6.00 -20.53
C PRO A 104 19.47 5.71 -19.68
N GLU A 105 20.52 6.52 -19.75
CA GLU A 105 21.71 6.40 -18.90
C GLU A 105 21.45 6.64 -17.41
N PHE A 106 20.29 7.20 -17.06
CA PHE A 106 19.85 7.34 -15.67
C PHE A 106 18.88 6.22 -15.23
N GLY A 107 18.96 5.07 -15.88
CA GLY A 107 18.22 3.86 -15.49
C GLY A 107 18.42 3.51 -14.02
N ILE A 108 17.37 2.93 -13.43
CA ILE A 108 17.40 2.40 -12.07
C ILE A 108 17.02 0.93 -12.10
N PRO A 109 17.66 0.08 -11.30
CA PRO A 109 17.33 -1.34 -11.25
C PRO A 109 15.92 -1.53 -10.72
N LEU A 110 15.17 -2.46 -11.32
CA LEU A 110 13.88 -2.89 -10.77
C LEU A 110 14.07 -3.59 -9.43
N ARG A 111 15.05 -4.49 -9.38
CA ARG A 111 15.47 -5.25 -8.20
C ARG A 111 16.91 -4.88 -7.85
N PRO A 112 17.12 -3.92 -6.94
CA PRO A 112 18.45 -3.61 -6.43
C PRO A 112 18.97 -4.76 -5.55
N ASP A 113 20.25 -5.07 -5.68
CA ASP A 113 20.92 -6.11 -4.90
C ASP A 113 21.77 -5.51 -3.75
N GLU A 114 22.30 -6.38 -2.88
CA GLU A 114 23.30 -6.06 -1.85
C GLU A 114 22.85 -5.05 -0.76
N LEU A 115 21.54 -4.94 -0.51
CA LEU A 115 20.99 -4.06 0.52
C LEU A 115 20.96 -4.72 1.91
N SER A 116 21.30 -3.93 2.93
CA SER A 116 21.09 -4.26 4.34
C SER A 116 19.84 -3.58 4.89
N SER A 117 19.22 -4.19 5.89
CA SER A 117 18.07 -3.60 6.58
C SER A 117 18.40 -2.20 7.12
N GLY A 118 17.62 -1.20 6.70
CA GLY A 118 17.83 0.21 7.03
C GLY A 118 18.41 1.05 5.90
N ASP A 119 18.99 0.42 4.87
CA ASP A 119 19.56 1.14 3.73
C ASP A 119 18.47 1.85 2.92
N LEU A 120 18.80 3.01 2.34
CA LEU A 120 17.90 3.71 1.43
C LEU A 120 17.60 2.85 0.21
N TRP A 121 16.32 2.76 -0.14
CA TRP A 121 15.85 2.01 -1.30
C TRP A 121 16.22 2.74 -2.61
N PRO A 122 17.06 2.14 -3.48
CA PRO A 122 17.58 2.81 -4.68
C PRO A 122 16.72 2.56 -5.93
N SER A 123 15.43 2.26 -5.75
CA SER A 123 14.47 2.11 -6.85
C SER A 123 13.14 2.79 -6.52
N VAL A 124 12.10 2.54 -7.31
CA VAL A 124 10.77 3.09 -7.06
C VAL A 124 10.16 2.43 -5.81
N TYR A 125 9.60 3.23 -4.92
CA TYR A 125 8.81 2.72 -3.79
C TYR A 125 7.41 2.41 -4.28
N ASP A 126 7.22 1.19 -4.74
CA ASP A 126 5.96 0.63 -5.21
C ASP A 126 5.89 -0.89 -4.90
N GLY A 127 4.70 -1.49 -5.07
CA GLY A 127 4.42 -2.87 -4.67
C GLY A 127 3.09 -3.02 -3.92
N SER A 128 2.76 -4.25 -3.56
CA SER A 128 1.59 -4.59 -2.73
C SER A 128 1.67 -3.85 -1.39
N ARG A 129 0.61 -3.10 -1.05
CA ARG A 129 0.58 -2.26 0.16
C ARG A 129 0.02 -3.03 1.36
N TYR A 130 0.78 -3.00 2.44
CA TYR A 130 0.42 -3.61 3.71
C TYR A 130 0.56 -2.61 4.86
N SER A 131 -0.04 -2.96 5.99
CA SER A 131 0.10 -2.26 7.26
C SER A 131 0.33 -3.27 8.37
N PHE A 132 1.02 -2.87 9.43
CA PHE A 132 1.23 -3.73 10.60
C PHE A 132 1.05 -2.96 11.90
N ALA A 133 0.68 -3.69 12.96
CA ALA A 133 0.66 -3.22 14.33
C ALA A 133 0.86 -4.42 15.29
N GLY A 134 1.88 -4.35 16.13
CA GLY A 134 2.31 -5.52 16.91
C GLY A 134 2.69 -6.68 15.99
N GLU A 135 2.05 -7.84 16.15
CA GLU A 135 2.29 -9.05 15.35
C GLU A 135 1.32 -9.22 14.18
N ARG A 136 0.38 -8.29 14.01
CA ARG A 136 -0.65 -8.40 12.98
C ARG A 136 -0.26 -7.59 11.76
N VAL A 137 -0.57 -8.16 10.60
CA VAL A 137 -0.37 -7.55 9.29
C VAL A 137 -1.72 -7.53 8.57
N TRP A 138 -1.98 -6.45 7.84
CA TRP A 138 -3.15 -6.31 6.99
C TRP A 138 -2.74 -5.84 5.61
N TRP A 139 -3.30 -6.46 4.59
CA TRP A 139 -3.33 -5.90 3.24
C TRP A 139 -4.38 -4.79 3.17
N GLN A 140 -4.06 -3.70 2.47
CA GLN A 140 -5.02 -2.63 2.21
C GLN A 140 -5.56 -2.75 0.79
N ASN A 141 -6.86 -2.99 0.68
CA ASN A 141 -7.55 -3.05 -0.60
C ASN A 141 -7.66 -1.65 -1.20
N GLY A 142 -7.03 -1.42 -2.35
CA GLY A 142 -7.02 -0.12 -3.01
C GLY A 142 -8.37 0.33 -3.57
N SER A 143 -9.29 -0.59 -3.89
CA SER A 143 -10.62 -0.23 -4.40
C SER A 143 -11.63 -0.01 -3.29
N THR A 144 -11.61 -0.82 -2.23
CA THR A 144 -12.61 -0.76 -1.15
C THR A 144 -12.13 -0.01 0.10
N ASN A 145 -10.83 0.27 0.21
CA ASN A 145 -10.14 0.75 1.42
C ASN A 145 -10.31 -0.15 2.65
N ARG A 146 -10.79 -1.38 2.47
CA ARG A 146 -10.89 -2.35 3.55
C ARG A 146 -9.50 -2.90 3.86
N ARG A 147 -9.29 -3.20 5.14
CA ARG A 147 -8.10 -3.91 5.62
C ARG A 147 -8.43 -5.38 5.76
N HIS A 148 -7.72 -6.19 4.99
CA HIS A 148 -7.86 -7.64 5.02
C HIS A 148 -6.71 -8.20 5.84
N MET A 149 -6.99 -9.11 6.75
CA MET A 149 -5.96 -9.66 7.62
C MET A 149 -5.07 -10.61 6.81
N VAL A 150 -3.75 -10.50 6.99
CA VAL A 150 -2.83 -11.52 6.49
C VAL A 150 -2.95 -12.73 7.40
N ASP A 151 -3.27 -13.86 6.80
CA ASP A 151 -3.41 -15.15 7.45
C ASP A 151 -2.04 -15.81 7.66
N GLY A 152 -1.93 -16.65 8.68
CA GLY A 152 -0.69 -17.35 9.01
C GLY A 152 0.36 -16.48 9.72
N LYS A 153 1.60 -16.94 9.70
CA LYS A 153 2.73 -16.27 10.35
C LYS A 153 3.56 -15.54 9.30
N PHE A 154 3.41 -14.22 9.25
CA PHE A 154 4.34 -13.36 8.51
C PHE A 154 5.78 -13.52 9.07
N PRO A 155 6.84 -13.43 8.24
CA PRO A 155 8.21 -13.58 8.72
C PRO A 155 8.53 -12.68 9.92
N GLN A 156 8.91 -13.31 11.04
CA GLN A 156 9.03 -12.61 12.32
C GLN A 156 10.22 -11.65 12.35
N ASP A 157 11.31 -12.01 11.68
CA ASP A 157 12.50 -11.19 11.48
C ASP A 157 12.18 -9.89 10.73
N ILE A 158 11.31 -9.95 9.72
CA ILE A 158 10.80 -8.77 9.02
C ILE A 158 9.95 -7.91 9.97
N LEU A 159 9.04 -8.51 10.75
CA LEU A 159 8.23 -7.76 11.72
C LEU A 159 9.08 -7.10 12.81
N GLU A 160 10.09 -7.80 13.32
CA GLU A 160 11.03 -7.26 14.31
C GLU A 160 11.81 -6.07 13.75
N THR A 161 12.25 -6.17 12.50
CA THR A 161 12.95 -5.08 11.80
C THR A 161 12.00 -3.91 11.54
N LEU A 162 10.79 -4.15 11.05
CA LEU A 162 9.76 -3.13 10.88
C LEU A 162 9.47 -2.39 12.19
N ARG A 163 9.32 -3.10 13.32
CA ARG A 163 9.09 -2.48 14.64
C ARG A 163 10.28 -1.65 15.13
N ARG A 164 11.50 -1.97 14.71
CA ARG A 164 12.68 -1.15 15.03
C ARG A 164 12.59 0.24 14.41
N TYR A 165 12.06 0.34 13.18
CA TYR A 165 11.92 1.60 12.46
C TYR A 165 10.54 2.27 12.68
N LYS A 166 9.50 1.49 12.97
CA LYS A 166 8.11 1.92 13.16
C LYS A 166 7.49 1.21 14.37
N SER A 167 7.85 1.64 15.57
CA SER A 167 7.48 0.98 16.83
C SER A 167 5.97 0.93 17.10
N SER A 168 5.21 1.93 16.64
CA SER A 168 3.76 2.00 16.74
C SER A 168 3.01 1.21 15.66
N GLY A 169 3.73 0.59 14.72
CA GLY A 169 3.15 0.10 13.48
C GLY A 169 3.16 1.16 12.38
N GLY A 170 2.70 0.76 11.18
CA GLY A 170 2.61 1.64 10.02
C GLY A 170 2.51 0.89 8.70
N SER A 171 2.65 1.62 7.60
CA SER A 171 2.59 1.09 6.25
C SER A 171 3.93 0.51 5.77
N PHE A 172 3.88 -0.48 4.89
CA PHE A 172 5.02 -0.99 4.13
C PHE A 172 4.54 -1.55 2.78
N ARG A 173 5.49 -1.83 1.89
CA ARG A 173 5.25 -2.43 0.58
C ARG A 173 6.05 -3.71 0.43
N ILE A 174 5.51 -4.63 -0.36
CA ILE A 174 6.20 -5.83 -0.80
C ILE A 174 6.28 -5.79 -2.32
N THR A 175 7.49 -5.92 -2.86
CA THR A 175 7.77 -5.93 -4.31
C THR A 175 7.44 -7.29 -4.92
N PRO A 176 7.42 -7.42 -6.27
CA PRO A 176 7.27 -8.71 -6.95
C PRO A 176 8.36 -9.74 -6.60
N TRP A 177 9.48 -9.29 -6.02
CA TRP A 177 10.60 -10.14 -5.63
C TRP A 177 10.61 -10.47 -4.13
N GLY A 178 9.55 -10.08 -3.41
CA GLY A 178 9.43 -10.29 -1.97
C GLY A 178 10.19 -9.27 -1.11
N ASP A 179 10.78 -8.22 -1.71
CA ASP A 179 11.49 -7.19 -0.94
C ASP A 179 10.50 -6.31 -0.19
N VAL A 180 10.80 -6.07 1.09
CA VAL A 180 9.98 -5.30 2.01
C VAL A 180 10.58 -3.92 2.15
N ILE A 181 9.78 -2.90 1.84
CA ILE A 181 10.21 -1.50 1.84
C ILE A 181 9.24 -0.69 2.70
N THR A 182 9.74 0.23 3.50
CA THR A 182 8.90 1.14 4.29
C THR A 182 9.40 2.57 4.23
N LEU A 183 8.51 3.52 4.47
CA LEU A 183 8.85 4.95 4.57
C LEU A 183 9.15 5.33 6.02
N VAL A 184 10.31 5.89 6.32
CA VAL A 184 10.65 6.39 7.66
C VAL A 184 10.82 7.90 7.68
N PRO A 185 10.49 8.57 8.81
CA PRO A 185 10.73 10.01 8.95
C PRO A 185 12.17 10.38 8.61
N SER A 186 12.33 11.42 7.79
CA SER A 186 13.64 11.85 7.31
C SER A 186 14.47 12.63 8.35
N HIS A 187 13.87 13.00 9.50
CA HIS A 187 14.53 13.85 10.49
C HIS A 187 14.48 13.28 11.92
N PRO A 188 15.61 13.30 12.65
CA PRO A 188 16.97 13.62 12.20
C PRO A 188 17.62 12.44 11.45
N ALA A 189 18.05 12.64 10.21
CA ALA A 189 18.80 11.63 9.46
C ALA A 189 20.23 11.45 10.02
N PRO A 190 20.63 10.23 10.43
CA PRO A 190 22.01 9.92 10.77
C PRO A 190 22.98 10.24 9.60
N GLY A 191 24.26 10.48 9.91
CA GLY A 191 25.26 10.80 8.87
C GLY A 191 25.40 9.72 7.78
N GLU A 192 25.13 8.47 8.13
CA GLU A 192 25.08 7.33 7.21
C GLU A 192 23.95 7.47 6.18
N VAL A 193 22.75 7.86 6.61
CA VAL A 193 21.61 8.12 5.71
C VAL A 193 21.90 9.30 4.77
N GLN A 194 22.62 10.32 5.26
CA GLN A 194 23.03 11.45 4.40
C GLN A 194 24.03 11.03 3.33
N ALA A 195 24.98 10.15 3.67
CA ALA A 195 25.93 9.60 2.71
C ALA A 195 25.20 8.75 1.66
N GLN A 196 24.37 7.80 2.09
CA GLN A 196 23.57 6.97 1.19
C GLN A 196 22.68 7.81 0.27
N PHE A 197 22.09 8.90 0.77
CA PHE A 197 21.27 9.78 -0.05
C PHE A 197 22.07 10.38 -1.21
N GLY A 198 23.32 10.76 -0.96
CA GLY A 198 24.24 11.27 -1.99
C GLY A 198 24.57 10.24 -3.07
N ASP A 199 24.60 8.96 -2.70
CA ASP A 199 24.93 7.83 -3.59
C ASP A 199 23.70 7.27 -4.33
N LEU A 200 22.48 7.67 -3.95
CA LEU A 200 21.26 7.26 -4.65
C LEU A 200 21.27 7.69 -6.13
N PRO A 201 20.68 6.88 -7.04
CA PRO A 201 20.51 7.31 -8.42
C PRO A 201 19.75 8.62 -8.51
N ARG A 202 20.16 9.50 -9.44
CA ARG A 202 19.57 10.83 -9.61
C ARG A 202 18.05 10.80 -9.79
N VAL A 203 17.53 9.79 -10.50
CA VAL A 203 16.09 9.58 -10.68
C VAL A 203 15.40 9.35 -9.33
N VAL A 204 15.97 8.51 -8.46
CA VAL A 204 15.42 8.23 -7.12
C VAL A 204 15.47 9.48 -6.23
N GLN A 205 16.58 10.22 -6.25
CA GLN A 205 16.69 11.51 -5.53
C GLN A 205 15.60 12.49 -5.96
N ASN A 206 15.33 12.58 -7.27
CA ASN A 206 14.27 13.43 -7.82
C ASN A 206 12.87 12.93 -7.42
N ILE A 207 12.62 11.62 -7.41
CA ILE A 207 11.36 11.05 -6.91
C ILE A 207 11.15 11.42 -5.43
N ILE A 208 12.18 11.29 -4.60
CA ILE A 208 12.11 11.67 -3.18
C ILE A 208 11.85 13.18 -3.04
N LYS A 209 12.55 14.01 -3.82
CA LYS A 209 12.32 15.47 -3.85
C LYS A 209 10.87 15.80 -4.18
N LEU A 210 10.32 15.22 -5.24
CA LEU A 210 8.92 15.46 -5.67
C LEU A 210 7.91 15.03 -4.61
N ARG A 211 8.19 13.96 -3.86
CA ARG A 211 7.37 13.52 -2.72
C ARG A 211 7.44 14.52 -1.56
N LYS A 212 8.64 15.01 -1.24
CA LYS A 212 8.84 16.02 -0.20
C LYS A 212 8.12 17.33 -0.52
N GLU A 213 8.18 17.81 -1.75
CA GLU A 213 7.45 19.01 -2.21
C GLU A 213 5.93 18.90 -2.06
N ARG A 214 5.42 17.68 -1.83
CA ARG A 214 4.00 17.36 -1.61
C ARG A 214 3.69 16.99 -0.16
N GLY A 215 4.58 17.28 0.78
CA GLY A 215 4.38 17.05 2.21
C GLY A 215 4.77 15.66 2.70
N VAL A 216 5.33 14.79 1.85
CA VAL A 216 5.83 13.48 2.28
C VAL A 216 7.31 13.61 2.65
N GLU A 217 7.58 13.91 3.92
CA GLU A 217 8.95 14.09 4.45
C GLU A 217 9.58 12.77 4.95
N MET A 218 9.44 11.71 4.17
CA MET A 218 9.93 10.38 4.52
C MET A 218 10.82 9.76 3.45
N LEU A 219 11.72 8.89 3.88
CA LEU A 219 12.67 8.18 3.03
C LEU A 219 12.29 6.70 2.92
N PRO A 220 12.30 6.12 1.71
CA PRO A 220 12.11 4.68 1.56
C PRO A 220 13.37 3.95 1.99
N ILE A 221 13.21 2.98 2.89
CA ILE A 221 14.29 2.10 3.35
C ILE A 221 13.93 0.64 3.09
N TYR A 222 14.95 -0.15 2.81
CA TYR A 222 14.86 -1.60 2.72
C TYR A 222 14.77 -2.21 4.13
N ILE A 223 13.92 -3.21 4.29
CA ILE A 223 13.72 -3.92 5.56
C ILE A 223 14.29 -5.33 5.49
N GLY A 224 14.11 -6.02 4.38
CA GLY A 224 14.46 -7.42 4.19
C GLY A 224 13.61 -8.04 3.09
N ASN A 225 13.66 -9.36 2.96
CA ASN A 225 12.92 -10.10 1.94
C ASN A 225 12.05 -11.17 2.61
N VAL A 226 10.81 -11.34 2.16
CA VAL A 226 9.90 -12.35 2.74
C VAL A 226 10.25 -13.80 2.35
N GLY A 227 11.16 -13.99 1.39
CA GLY A 227 11.58 -15.29 0.88
C GLY A 227 10.41 -16.04 0.24
N ASP A 228 10.36 -17.35 0.44
CA ASP A 228 9.31 -18.23 -0.08
C ASP A 228 8.00 -18.18 0.74
N ALA A 229 7.82 -17.16 1.60
CA ALA A 229 6.65 -17.06 2.45
C ALA A 229 5.42 -16.65 1.62
N THR A 230 4.47 -17.56 1.46
CA THR A 230 3.18 -17.26 0.83
C THR A 230 2.35 -16.33 1.72
N ILE A 231 1.89 -15.22 1.14
CA ILE A 231 1.06 -14.23 1.84
C ILE A 231 -0.40 -14.48 1.51
N GLU A 232 -1.08 -15.18 2.40
CA GLU A 232 -2.51 -15.41 2.32
C GLU A 232 -3.28 -14.30 3.04
N VAL A 233 -4.44 -13.92 2.53
CA VAL A 233 -5.21 -12.79 3.04
C VAL A 233 -6.69 -13.17 3.10
N THR A 234 -7.31 -13.01 4.27
CA THR A 234 -8.72 -13.30 4.49
C THR A 234 -9.63 -12.11 4.32
N GLU A 235 -10.86 -12.40 3.90
CA GLU A 235 -11.92 -11.41 3.83
C GLU A 235 -12.28 -10.90 5.23
N PRO A 236 -12.29 -9.57 5.45
CA PRO A 236 -12.69 -9.00 6.72
C PRO A 236 -14.17 -9.30 6.97
N ARG A 237 -14.49 -9.61 8.22
CA ARG A 237 -15.89 -9.73 8.64
C ARG A 237 -16.62 -8.42 8.49
N SER A 238 -17.85 -8.49 8.03
CA SER A 238 -18.79 -7.39 8.11
C SER A 238 -19.34 -7.28 9.53
N LEU A 239 -19.61 -6.05 9.96
CA LEU A 239 -20.37 -5.78 11.19
C LEU A 239 -21.83 -6.29 11.11
N THR A 240 -22.30 -6.59 9.90
CA THR A 240 -23.64 -7.11 9.64
C THR A 240 -23.70 -8.63 9.53
N ASP A 241 -22.55 -9.32 9.60
CA ASP A 241 -22.52 -10.77 9.50
C ASP A 241 -23.21 -11.40 10.71
N GLU A 242 -24.01 -12.43 10.47
CA GLU A 242 -24.64 -13.18 11.56
C GLU A 242 -23.57 -13.94 12.35
N LEU A 243 -23.60 -13.80 13.68
CA LEU A 243 -22.77 -14.61 14.57
C LEU A 243 -23.19 -16.08 14.49
N SER A 244 -22.23 -16.99 14.36
CA SER A 244 -22.48 -18.42 14.54
C SER A 244 -22.83 -18.75 16.00
N THR A 245 -23.40 -19.93 16.24
CA THR A 245 -23.74 -20.38 17.60
C THR A 245 -22.51 -20.42 18.51
N GLU A 246 -21.38 -20.93 18.00
CA GLU A 246 -20.12 -21.03 18.74
C GLU A 246 -19.58 -19.66 19.14
N GLU A 247 -19.73 -18.65 18.28
CA GLU A 247 -19.30 -17.28 18.56
C GLU A 247 -20.20 -16.58 19.56
N ARG A 248 -21.51 -16.78 19.46
CA ARG A 248 -22.45 -16.29 20.47
C ARG A 248 -22.14 -16.90 21.84
N ASP A 249 -21.81 -18.18 21.88
CA ASP A 249 -21.45 -18.90 23.12
C ASP A 249 -20.10 -18.40 23.67
N ALA A 250 -19.11 -18.16 22.81
CA ALA A 250 -17.82 -17.60 23.21
C ALA A 250 -17.95 -16.15 23.74
N LEU A 251 -18.72 -15.30 23.04
CA LEU A 251 -18.98 -13.92 23.45
C LEU A 251 -19.77 -13.86 24.76
N SER A 252 -20.79 -14.71 24.92
CA SER A 252 -21.57 -14.77 26.16
C SER A 252 -20.73 -15.29 27.33
N SER A 253 -19.83 -16.25 27.09
CA SER A 253 -18.87 -16.73 28.09
C SER A 253 -17.88 -15.65 28.50
N TRP A 254 -17.32 -14.92 27.52
CA TRP A 254 -16.44 -13.78 27.77
C TRP A 254 -17.16 -12.68 28.56
N ALA A 255 -18.35 -12.28 28.13
CA ALA A 255 -19.16 -11.25 28.80
C ALA A 255 -19.50 -11.64 30.24
N SER A 256 -19.81 -12.92 30.47
CA SER A 256 -20.05 -13.45 31.83
C SER A 256 -18.79 -13.43 32.71
N GLY A 257 -17.60 -13.53 32.09
CA GLY A 257 -16.31 -13.48 32.76
C GLY A 257 -15.81 -12.09 33.16
N LEU A 258 -16.41 -11.01 32.62
CA LEU A 258 -16.01 -9.61 32.92
C LEU A 258 -16.40 -9.12 34.33
N GLY A 259 -17.12 -9.95 35.10
CA GLY A 259 -17.56 -9.60 36.45
C GLY A 259 -18.70 -8.58 36.47
N ARG A 260 -19.28 -8.35 37.65
CA ARG A 260 -20.35 -7.35 37.83
C ARG A 260 -19.74 -5.95 37.80
N THR A 261 -20.05 -5.16 36.77
CA THR A 261 -19.81 -3.72 36.81
C THR A 261 -20.67 -3.12 37.91
N SER A 262 -20.06 -2.46 38.90
CA SER A 262 -20.81 -1.65 39.85
C SER A 262 -21.50 -0.52 39.10
N THR A 263 -22.81 -0.33 39.32
CA THR A 263 -23.58 0.76 38.74
C THR A 263 -22.94 2.09 39.11
N THR A 264 -22.31 2.77 38.15
CA THR A 264 -21.89 4.16 38.32
C THR A 264 -23.16 5.00 38.41
N SER A 265 -23.37 5.66 39.55
CA SER A 265 -24.52 6.54 39.75
C SER A 265 -24.48 7.68 38.72
N PRO A 266 -25.60 8.05 38.06
CA PRO A 266 -25.64 9.15 37.08
C PRO A 266 -25.10 10.49 37.63
N ALA A 267 -25.13 10.67 38.95
CA ALA A 267 -24.59 11.84 39.63
C ALA A 267 -23.05 11.98 39.56
N ALA A 268 -22.32 10.96 39.10
CA ALA A 268 -20.87 11.04 38.90
C ALA A 268 -20.47 11.78 37.59
N HIS A 269 -21.46 12.12 36.74
CA HIS A 269 -21.29 12.92 35.53
C HIS A 269 -22.14 14.21 35.56
N GLU A 270 -22.37 14.80 36.73
CA GLU A 270 -22.74 16.21 36.79
C GLU A 270 -21.47 17.05 36.64
N THR A 271 -21.14 17.42 35.40
CA THR A 271 -20.33 18.62 35.17
C THR A 271 -21.09 19.80 35.75
N GLU A 272 -20.57 20.40 36.82
CA GLU A 272 -21.06 21.67 37.36
C GLU A 272 -21.24 22.67 36.22
N SER A 273 -22.49 23.05 35.95
CA SER A 273 -22.85 24.16 35.08
C SER A 273 -22.36 25.47 35.71
N GLN A 274 -21.08 25.76 35.59
CA GLN A 274 -20.55 27.08 35.91
C GLN A 274 -21.01 28.06 34.82
N GLN A 275 -21.91 28.94 35.25
CA GLN A 275 -22.16 30.31 34.80
C GLN A 275 -21.45 30.73 33.49
N GLN A 276 -22.26 31.03 32.46
CA GLN A 276 -21.85 31.85 31.33
C GLN A 276 -21.13 33.11 31.81
N PRO A 277 -19.86 33.35 31.41
CA PRO A 277 -19.30 34.67 31.40
C PRO A 277 -19.75 35.39 30.12
N SER A 278 -20.06 36.66 30.29
CA SER A 278 -20.43 37.65 29.27
C SER A 278 -19.45 37.73 28.11
N GLU A 279 -19.99 38.04 26.93
CA GLU A 279 -19.26 38.57 25.78
C GLU A 279 -18.45 39.80 26.20
N GLU A 280 -17.13 39.66 26.35
CA GLU A 280 -16.07 40.64 26.04
C GLU A 280 -14.73 40.08 26.54
N ASP A 281 -13.70 40.17 25.68
CA ASP A 281 -12.29 39.77 25.85
C ASP A 281 -11.93 38.27 25.72
N ILE A 282 -11.90 37.77 24.46
CA ILE A 282 -11.05 36.65 24.04
C ILE A 282 -9.87 37.21 23.23
N PRO A 283 -8.61 37.11 23.69
CA PRO A 283 -7.46 37.23 22.81
C PRO A 283 -7.42 35.99 21.92
N SER A 284 -7.41 36.19 20.60
CA SER A 284 -7.21 35.12 19.61
C SER A 284 -5.91 34.37 19.92
N THR A 285 -6.06 33.17 20.47
CA THR A 285 -4.99 32.19 20.59
C THR A 285 -5.37 31.07 19.63
N ASP A 286 -5.16 31.36 18.34
CA ASP A 286 -4.69 30.35 17.41
C ASP A 286 -3.43 29.72 18.02
N GLU A 287 -3.22 28.42 17.80
CA GLU A 287 -2.16 27.56 18.37
C GLU A 287 -2.57 26.75 19.62
N ALA A 288 -3.48 25.80 19.41
CA ALA A 288 -3.43 24.51 20.10
C ALA A 288 -3.11 23.43 19.06
N ASP A 289 -1.87 22.96 19.15
CA ASP A 289 -1.19 22.06 18.23
C ASP A 289 -2.03 20.87 17.76
N ASP A 290 -2.25 20.90 16.45
CA ASP A 290 -2.60 19.82 15.55
C ASP A 290 -1.47 18.77 15.61
N VAL A 291 -1.58 17.78 16.50
CA VAL A 291 -0.67 16.61 16.44
C VAL A 291 -1.09 15.81 15.22
N PRO A 292 -0.31 15.77 14.12
CA PRO A 292 -0.78 15.18 12.89
C PRO A 292 -0.88 13.67 13.08
N ARG A 293 -2.08 13.11 12.90
CA ARG A 293 -2.21 11.69 12.53
C ARG A 293 -1.67 11.57 11.11
N PHE A 294 -0.38 11.27 10.99
CA PHE A 294 0.25 10.93 9.72
C PHE A 294 -0.32 9.61 9.21
N ASP A 295 -1.50 9.66 8.57
CA ASP A 295 -1.81 8.70 7.51
C ASP A 295 -0.88 9.07 6.35
N ASP A 296 -0.01 8.14 5.96
CA ASP A 296 0.88 8.24 4.79
C ASP A 296 0.09 8.29 3.45
N ASP A 297 -1.16 8.75 3.49
CA ASP A 297 -2.14 8.73 2.43
C ASP A 297 -2.30 10.12 1.81
N PRO A 298 -1.92 10.31 0.54
CA PRO A 298 -2.63 11.29 -0.27
C PRO A 298 -4.09 10.82 -0.40
N VAL A 299 -4.97 11.46 0.39
CA VAL A 299 -6.44 11.30 0.37
C VAL A 299 -7.04 11.48 -1.05
N ASP A 300 -6.29 12.07 -1.97
CA ASP A 300 -6.64 12.27 -3.39
C ASP A 300 -6.57 11.03 -4.28
N TRP A 301 -6.23 9.84 -3.76
CA TRP A 301 -6.20 8.59 -4.54
C TRP A 301 -7.59 8.01 -4.89
N MET A 302 -8.69 8.73 -4.63
CA MET A 302 -10.05 8.28 -4.96
C MET A 302 -11.00 9.32 -5.57
N ARG A 303 -10.61 10.59 -5.75
CA ARG A 303 -11.57 11.65 -6.11
C ARG A 303 -11.61 12.12 -7.56
N ASP A 304 -10.75 11.62 -8.44
CA ASP A 304 -10.62 12.20 -9.79
C ASP A 304 -11.60 11.70 -10.86
N ASN A 305 -12.68 10.99 -10.51
CA ASN A 305 -13.72 10.60 -11.49
C ASN A 305 -15.16 10.99 -11.13
N ILE A 306 -15.41 11.81 -10.10
CA ILE A 306 -16.79 12.23 -9.74
C ILE A 306 -17.12 13.68 -10.10
N GLU A 307 -16.15 14.55 -10.38
CA GLU A 307 -16.45 15.97 -10.73
C GLU A 307 -16.25 16.28 -12.23
N LYS A 308 -16.95 15.56 -13.10
CA LYS A 308 -17.30 16.05 -14.46
C LYS A 308 -18.67 15.54 -14.92
N LYS A 309 -19.73 15.85 -14.17
CA LYS A 309 -21.11 15.89 -14.68
C LYS A 309 -21.96 16.83 -13.84
N GLU A 310 -21.76 18.14 -14.01
CA GLU A 310 -22.83 19.14 -13.90
C GLU A 310 -22.57 20.21 -14.97
N GLU A 311 -23.09 19.96 -16.17
CA GLU A 311 -23.62 21.01 -17.06
C GLU A 311 -25.12 21.12 -16.82
#